data_AF-A0A7V3QJI2-F1
#
_entry.id   AF-A0A7V3QJI2-F1
#
_cell.length_a   1.000
_cell.length_b   1.000
_cell.length_c   1.000
_cell.angle_alpha   90.00
_cell.angle_beta   90.00
_cell.angle_gamma   90.00
#
_symmetry.space_group_name_H-M   'P 1'
#
loop_
_entity.id
_entity.type
_entity.pdbx_description
1 polymer ?
#
loop_
_entity_poly.entity_id
_entity_poly.type
_entity_poly.pdbx_seq_one_letter_code
_entity_poly.pdbx_strand_id
1 'polypeptide(L)' 'PFNKKLWQRNYYEHIIRNEIELNRIRKYILNNPLNWEKDKNYKI' A
#
# COMPACT_ATOMS: atom_id res chain seq x y z
N PRO A 1 27.62 1.20 -5.38
CA PRO A 1 26.36 1.91 -5.66
C PRO A 1 25.27 0.90 -6.05
N PHE A 2 24.00 1.12 -5.67
CA PHE A 2 22.89 0.25 -6.08
C PHE A 2 22.53 0.52 -7.55
N ASN A 3 22.65 -0.49 -8.40
CA ASN A 3 22.55 -0.38 -9.85
C ASN A 3 21.19 -0.84 -10.43
N LYS A 4 20.16 -0.93 -9.58
CA LYS A 4 18.79 -1.31 -9.98
C LYS A 4 17.80 -0.19 -9.70
N LYS A 5 16.55 -0.36 -10.15
CA LYS A 5 15.44 0.54 -9.84
C LYS A 5 14.94 0.26 -8.43
N LEU A 6 15.07 1.25 -7.54
CA LEU A 6 14.59 1.15 -6.16
C LEU A 6 13.08 1.42 -6.07
N TRP A 7 12.59 2.38 -6.87
CA TRP A 7 11.20 2.79 -6.87
C TRP A 7 10.43 2.15 -8.01
N GLN A 8 9.18 1.79 -7.74
CA GLN A 8 8.20 1.49 -8.78
C GLN A 8 7.83 2.78 -9.51
N ARG A 9 7.45 2.67 -10.79
CA ARG A 9 6.97 3.81 -11.57
C ARG A 9 5.57 4.19 -11.07
N ASN A 10 5.39 5.48 -10.76
CA ASN A 10 4.17 6.06 -10.17
C ASN A 10 3.92 5.62 -8.72
N TYR A 11 2.97 6.28 -8.07
CA TYR A 11 2.52 5.98 -6.71
C TYR A 11 1.00 6.15 -6.63
N TYR A 12 0.39 5.49 -5.64
CA TYR A 12 -1.03 5.67 -5.33
C TYR A 12 -1.21 6.92 -4.46
N GLU A 13 -2.09 7.83 -4.88
CA GLU A 13 -2.45 9.04 -4.16
C GLU A 13 -3.95 9.07 -3.89
N HIS A 14 -4.35 9.49 -2.70
CA HIS A 14 -5.76 9.62 -2.33
C HIS A 14 -5.95 10.71 -1.27
N ILE A 15 -6.82 11.69 -1.55
CA ILE A 15 -7.19 12.74 -0.60
C ILE A 15 -8.33 12.23 0.30
N ILE A 16 -8.06 12.18 1.61
CA ILE A 16 -9.04 11.79 2.63
C ILE A 16 -9.91 13.00 2.98
N ARG A 17 -11.23 12.89 2.77
CA ARG A 17 -12.17 14.02 2.91
C ARG A 17 -13.04 13.92 4.16
N ASN A 18 -13.07 12.77 4.81
CA ASN A 18 -13.87 12.53 6.00
C ASN A 18 -13.23 11.47 6.92
N GLU A 19 -13.76 11.39 8.14
CA GLU A 19 -13.26 10.49 9.17
C GLU A 19 -13.50 9.01 8.86
N ILE A 20 -14.57 8.68 8.13
CA ILE A 20 -14.87 7.30 7.74
C ILE A 20 -13.78 6.76 6.80
N GLU A 21 -13.37 7.54 5.81
CA GLU A 21 -12.27 7.22 4.91
C GLU A 21 -10.94 7.08 5.67
N LEU A 22 -10.66 8.00 6.58
CA LEU A 22 -9.46 7.95 7.42
C LEU A 22 -9.37 6.63 8.20
N ASN A 23 -10.47 6.24 8.85
CA ASN A 23 -10.54 5.02 9.65
C ASN A 23 -10.39 3.76 8.79
N ARG A 24 -10.94 3.76 7.58
CA ARG A 24 -10.77 2.66 6.62
C ARG A 24 -9.32 2.51 6.17
N ILE A 25 -8.65 3.60 5.80
CA ILE A 25 -7.25 3.58 5.34
C ILE A 25 -6.32 3.14 6.47
N ARG A 26 -6.51 3.65 7.70
CA ARG A 26 -5.76 3.19 8.88
C ARG A 26 -5.92 1.69 9.11
N LYS A 27 -7.15 1.19 9.06
CA LYS A 27 -7.43 -0.25 9.21
C LYS A 27 -6.79 -1.07 8.09
N TYR A 28 -6.80 -0.56 6.85
CA TYR A 28 -6.12 -1.22 5.73
C TYR A 28 -4.61 -1.33 5.98
N ILE A 29 -3.94 -0.24 6.36
CA ILE A 29 -2.50 -0.22 6.64
C ILE A 29 -2.12 -1.23 7.73
N LEU A 30 -2.88 -1.25 8.84
CA LEU A 30 -2.64 -2.18 9.95
C LEU A 30 -2.80 -3.65 9.52
N ASN A 31 -3.78 -3.95 8.68
CA ASN A 31 -4.07 -5.32 8.26
C ASN A 31 -3.28 -5.78 7.03
N ASN A 32 -2.64 -4.88 6.28
CA ASN A 32 -1.94 -5.22 5.03
C ASN A 32 -0.81 -6.24 5.23
N PRO A 33 0.05 -6.15 6.27
CA PRO A 33 1.11 -7.14 6.49
C PRO A 33 0.56 -8.58 6.62
N LEU A 34 -0.58 -8.75 7.28
CA LEU A 34 -1.24 -10.05 7.45
C LEU A 34 -1.84 -10.60 6.16
N ASN A 35 -2.09 -9.72 5.18
CA ASN A 35 -2.69 -10.08 3.89
C ASN A 35 -1.69 -10.07 2.75
N TRP A 36 -0.40 -9.84 3.02
CA TRP A 36 0.62 -9.64 1.99
C TRP A 36 0.73 -10.82 1.03
N GLU A 37 0.73 -12.05 1.57
CA GLU A 37 0.82 -13.28 0.76
C GLU A 37 -0.41 -13.53 -0.12
N LYS A 38 -1.54 -12.88 0.21
CA LYS A 38 -2.80 -12.98 -0.54
C LYS A 38 -2.95 -11.85 -1.56
N ASP A 39 -2.00 -10.92 -1.62
CA ASP A 39 -2.04 -9.81 -2.58
C ASP A 39 -1.89 -10.36 -4.00
N LYS A 40 -2.73 -9.89 -4.93
CA LYS A 40 -2.75 -10.36 -6.32
C LYS A 40 -1.45 -10.06 -7.07
N ASN A 41 -0.68 -9.08 -6.60
CA ASN A 41 0.62 -8.71 -7.14
C ASN A 41 1.77 -9.31 -6.34
N TYR A 42 1.48 -10.08 -5.28
CA TYR A 42 2.51 -10.83 -4.59
C TYR A 42 3.11 -11.87 -5.54
N LYS A 43 4.38 -11.70 -5.86
CA LYS A 43 5.17 -12.65 -6.63
C LYS A 43 6.28 -13.15 -5.71
N ILE A 44 6.32 -14.47 -5.51
CA ILE A 44 7.39 -15.17 -4.78
C ILE A 44 8.66 -15.13 -5.62
#